data_AF-A0A3B8RL76-F1
#
_entry.id   AF-A0A3B8RL76-F1
#
_cell.length_a   1.000
_cell.length_b   1.000
_cell.length_c   1.000
_cell.angle_alpha   90.00
_cell.angle_beta   90.00
_cell.angle_gamma   90.00
#
_symmetry.space_group_name_H-M   'P 1'
#
loop_
_entity.id
_entity.type
_entity.pdbx_description
1 polymer ?
#
loop_
_entity_poly.entity_id
_entity_poly.type
_entity_poly.pdbx_seq_one_letter_code
_entity_poly.pdbx_strand_id
1 'polypeptide(L)'
;MRSFIQNSPEYALYQVPTEWRSGARICNLYPPIPRHTRHVDFDIYDFEMLFSDQATIELIKSGKTIGCFYIESPGMRSLLRRLDVQTFEMLTAASSIIRPGVAESGMMQEFIARHKDPSKRKYLIPKMEEHLSETYGVMIYQEDVIKVAHHIAGLTLEEADLLRRAMSGKMRSHKAMEQIMHKFFLSSQNKGLTDEQAKELWRQIESFAGYSFCKAHSASFALLSFQVAFLKAHYPAEFMASVLSNGGGFYSPAVYIQESKRLRLEVKLPCINESEYEYTGRGRVLRIGLMAIKNLSRTSIEKIISERGENGKYVSLADFLIRTQLGYEETALLIKCGAMHCFKITRPTLLRLLDVYIHHRKILNENYNDLFINDTFALERDITTDVNYSAEEICRNEYEAFSYMVTRHPLNFFSEWLNDTRIVKAKDMGKYRGKNARMIGWYMTSKRIRTKKGGIMKFLSLEDLTGTFEAVIFPKVYYGVAELTMSMGPYLVEGRIDTYDPTNIVVENLRVLTFLWIKADEMKDSVDHNYYGDKEKISEEEL
;
A
#
# COMPACT_ATOMS: atom_id res chain seq x y z
N MET A 1 -28.64 -17.32 -15.05
CA MET A 1 -28.00 -18.39 -14.26
C MET A 1 -28.96 -19.23 -13.40
N ARG A 2 -30.28 -18.96 -13.38
CA ARG A 2 -31.28 -19.72 -12.58
C ARG A 2 -32.10 -20.78 -13.32
N SER A 3 -31.89 -21.03 -14.62
CA SER A 3 -32.77 -21.93 -15.41
C SER A 3 -32.11 -23.17 -16.02
N PHE A 4 -30.85 -23.49 -15.70
CA PHE A 4 -30.13 -24.61 -16.32
C PHE A 4 -29.82 -25.80 -15.39
N ILE A 5 -30.31 -25.78 -14.13
CA ILE A 5 -29.93 -26.80 -13.14
C ILE A 5 -31.05 -27.83 -12.87
N GLN A 6 -32.27 -27.63 -13.39
CA GLN A 6 -33.41 -28.42 -12.89
C GLN A 6 -33.83 -29.68 -13.66
N ASN A 7 -33.23 -30.08 -14.79
CA ASN A 7 -33.73 -31.26 -15.52
C ASN A 7 -32.65 -32.10 -16.23
N SER A 8 -31.78 -32.78 -15.48
CA SER A 8 -31.05 -33.97 -15.98
C SER A 8 -30.86 -35.00 -14.87
N PRO A 9 -31.49 -36.18 -14.93
CA PRO A 9 -31.38 -37.22 -13.92
C PRO A 9 -30.20 -38.16 -14.23
N GLU A 10 -28.96 -37.68 -14.12
CA GLU A 10 -27.76 -38.52 -14.15
C GLU A 10 -26.50 -37.72 -13.77
N TYR A 11 -26.40 -37.31 -12.51
CA TYR A 11 -25.11 -36.99 -11.90
C TYR A 11 -25.02 -37.79 -10.60
N ALA A 12 -24.48 -38.99 -10.70
CA ALA A 12 -23.95 -39.69 -9.54
C ALA A 12 -22.93 -38.75 -8.88
N LEU A 13 -23.23 -38.27 -7.68
CA LEU A 13 -22.29 -37.60 -6.79
C LEU A 13 -21.03 -38.47 -6.75
N TYR A 14 -19.95 -38.01 -7.38
CA TYR A 14 -18.66 -38.68 -7.30
C TYR A 14 -18.28 -38.79 -5.82
N GLN A 15 -18.43 -39.97 -5.24
CA GLN A 15 -17.99 -40.24 -3.89
C GLN A 15 -16.50 -40.52 -3.96
N VAL A 16 -15.71 -39.64 -3.34
CA VAL A 16 -14.26 -39.81 -3.19
C VAL A 16 -13.99 -41.24 -2.68
N PRO A 17 -13.19 -42.04 -3.40
CA PRO A 17 -12.88 -43.42 -3.03
C PRO A 17 -12.42 -43.54 -1.58
N THR A 18 -12.89 -44.54 -0.87
CA THR A 18 -12.62 -44.74 0.57
C THR A 18 -11.12 -44.83 0.88
N GLU A 19 -10.32 -45.35 -0.05
CA GLU A 19 -8.87 -45.43 0.03
C GLU A 19 -8.14 -44.07 -0.02
N TRP A 20 -8.79 -43.01 -0.50
CA TRP A 20 -8.27 -41.63 -0.45
C TRP A 20 -8.65 -40.91 0.85
N ARG A 21 -9.54 -41.50 1.66
CA ARG A 21 -9.94 -40.95 2.98
C ARG A 21 -8.94 -41.32 4.07
N SER A 22 -8.17 -42.39 3.88
CA SER A 22 -7.14 -42.85 4.81
C SER A 22 -5.75 -42.58 4.26
N GLY A 23 -5.10 -41.51 4.74
CA GLY A 23 -3.62 -41.48 4.72
C GLY A 23 -2.93 -40.30 4.08
N ALA A 24 -3.62 -39.28 3.58
CA ALA A 24 -2.99 -37.96 3.49
C ALA A 24 -3.12 -37.30 4.86
N ARG A 25 -2.11 -37.47 5.74
CA ARG A 25 -1.89 -36.44 6.76
C ARG A 25 -1.65 -35.17 5.95
N ILE A 26 -2.66 -34.32 5.84
CA ILE A 26 -2.45 -32.93 5.45
C ILE A 26 -1.53 -32.42 6.55
N CYS A 27 -0.23 -32.46 6.31
CA CYS A 27 0.71 -31.75 7.15
C CYS A 27 0.21 -30.32 7.11
N ASN A 28 -0.25 -29.82 8.25
CA ASN A 28 -0.53 -28.42 8.43
C ASN A 28 0.79 -27.70 8.13
N LEU A 29 0.97 -27.26 6.88
CA LEU A 29 2.14 -26.53 6.39
C LEU A 29 2.36 -25.26 7.22
N TYR A 30 1.30 -24.79 7.85
CA TYR A 30 1.27 -23.67 8.77
C TYR A 30 0.53 -24.08 10.05
N PRO A 31 0.93 -23.58 11.22
CA PRO A 31 0.11 -23.73 12.42
C PRO A 31 -1.31 -23.23 12.12
N PRO A 32 -2.35 -23.88 12.67
CA PRO A 32 -3.72 -23.41 12.51
C PRO A 32 -3.79 -21.95 12.95
N ILE A 33 -4.30 -21.08 12.07
CA ILE A 33 -4.48 -19.67 12.38
C ILE A 33 -5.32 -19.58 13.66
N PRO A 34 -4.83 -18.91 14.73
CA PRO A 34 -5.56 -18.78 15.97
C PRO A 34 -6.97 -18.25 15.70
N ARG A 35 -8.00 -19.04 16.02
CA ARG A 35 -9.39 -18.60 15.90
C ARG A 35 -9.73 -17.81 17.16
N HIS A 36 -9.80 -16.49 17.04
CA HIS A 36 -10.45 -15.69 18.07
C HIS A 36 -11.94 -16.04 18.09
N THR A 37 -12.42 -16.58 19.21
CA THR A 37 -13.79 -17.06 19.42
C THR A 37 -14.80 -15.95 19.68
N ARG A 38 -14.44 -14.68 19.42
CA ARG A 38 -15.43 -13.59 19.52
C ARG A 38 -16.43 -13.75 18.39
N HIS A 39 -17.70 -13.84 18.76
CA HIS A 39 -18.80 -13.81 17.82
C HIS A 39 -18.71 -12.50 17.02
N VAL A 40 -18.70 -12.62 15.70
CA VAL A 40 -18.82 -11.49 14.77
C VAL A 40 -20.17 -11.63 14.08
N ASP A 41 -20.85 -10.50 13.87
CA ASP A 41 -22.24 -10.50 13.41
C ASP A 41 -22.36 -10.58 11.87
N PHE A 42 -21.33 -11.09 11.19
CA PHE A 42 -21.30 -11.27 9.75
C PHE A 42 -20.56 -12.56 9.38
N ASP A 43 -20.95 -13.17 8.26
CA ASP A 43 -20.22 -14.27 7.64
C ASP A 43 -19.44 -13.75 6.42
N ILE A 44 -18.11 -13.82 6.47
CA ILE A 44 -17.23 -13.40 5.38
C ILE A 44 -17.33 -14.31 4.14
N TYR A 45 -18.02 -15.45 4.24
CA TYR A 45 -18.31 -16.35 3.13
C TYR A 45 -19.73 -16.16 2.56
N ASP A 46 -20.54 -15.28 3.14
CA ASP A 46 -21.76 -14.80 2.50
C ASP A 46 -21.39 -13.81 1.38
N PHE A 47 -21.29 -14.33 0.16
CA PHE A 47 -20.91 -13.54 -1.01
C PHE A 47 -21.99 -12.57 -1.47
N GLU A 48 -23.27 -12.84 -1.19
CA GLU A 48 -24.35 -11.92 -1.56
C GLU A 48 -24.28 -10.66 -0.70
N MET A 49 -24.07 -10.82 0.61
CA MET A 49 -23.78 -9.70 1.52
C MET A 49 -22.54 -8.91 1.05
N LEU A 50 -21.43 -9.60 0.76
CA LEU A 50 -20.18 -8.94 0.37
C LEU A 50 -20.26 -8.15 -0.93
N PHE A 51 -20.90 -8.70 -1.96
CA PHE A 51 -20.98 -8.07 -3.28
C PHE A 51 -22.08 -7.00 -3.39
N SER A 52 -23.01 -6.95 -2.42
CA SER A 52 -24.05 -5.92 -2.35
C SER A 52 -23.73 -4.80 -1.34
N ASP A 53 -22.67 -4.94 -0.54
CA ASP A 53 -22.30 -3.93 0.46
C ASP A 53 -21.81 -2.61 -0.19
N GLN A 54 -22.61 -1.56 0.00
CA GLN A 54 -22.38 -0.26 -0.64
C GLN A 54 -21.09 0.42 -0.16
N ALA A 55 -20.69 0.23 1.11
CA ALA A 55 -19.48 0.83 1.66
C ALA A 55 -18.21 0.22 1.03
N THR A 56 -18.21 -1.11 0.85
CA THR A 56 -17.14 -1.84 0.16
C THR A 56 -17.05 -1.44 -1.30
N ILE A 57 -18.19 -1.36 -1.99
CA ILE A 57 -18.26 -0.92 -3.39
C ILE A 57 -17.68 0.50 -3.53
N GLU A 58 -18.09 1.45 -2.69
CA GLU A 58 -17.60 2.83 -2.76
C GLU A 58 -16.09 2.92 -2.47
N LEU A 59 -15.57 2.10 -1.55
CA LEU A 59 -14.14 2.03 -1.25
C LEU A 59 -13.33 1.56 -2.48
N ILE A 60 -13.81 0.52 -3.17
CA ILE A 60 -13.17 -0.03 -4.39
C ILE A 60 -13.30 0.98 -5.54
N LYS A 61 -14.51 1.47 -5.81
CA LYS A 61 -14.83 2.47 -6.84
C LYS A 61 -13.97 3.74 -6.72
N SER A 62 -13.79 4.26 -5.50
CA SER A 62 -12.97 5.43 -5.26
C SER A 62 -11.45 5.16 -5.26
N GLY A 63 -11.03 3.89 -5.39
CA GLY A 63 -9.63 3.47 -5.37
C GLY A 63 -8.95 3.70 -4.03
N LYS A 64 -9.71 3.71 -2.93
CA LYS A 64 -9.22 3.84 -1.54
C LYS A 64 -8.80 2.47 -0.98
N THR A 65 -8.01 1.75 -1.76
CA THR A 65 -7.71 0.32 -1.54
C THR A 65 -6.28 0.08 -1.05
N ILE A 66 -5.59 1.09 -0.51
CA ILE A 66 -4.28 0.90 0.15
C ILE A 66 -4.42 -0.13 1.28
N GLY A 67 -3.56 -1.16 1.31
CA GLY A 67 -3.66 -2.28 2.25
C GLY A 67 -4.59 -3.41 1.80
N CYS A 68 -5.42 -3.21 0.77
CA CYS A 68 -6.25 -4.27 0.20
C CYS A 68 -5.41 -5.13 -0.75
N PHE A 69 -5.36 -6.42 -0.47
CA PHE A 69 -4.68 -7.42 -1.28
C PHE A 69 -5.02 -7.28 -2.77
N TYR A 70 -4.02 -7.45 -3.64
CA TYR A 70 -4.13 -7.45 -5.11
C TYR A 70 -4.52 -6.10 -5.76
N ILE A 71 -5.18 -5.21 -5.02
CA ILE A 71 -5.80 -3.99 -5.56
C ILE A 71 -5.26 -2.67 -4.98
N GLU A 72 -4.13 -2.71 -4.26
CA GLU A 72 -3.55 -1.52 -3.62
C GLU A 72 -2.57 -0.71 -4.49
N SER A 73 -2.03 -1.26 -5.59
CA SER A 73 -1.00 -0.56 -6.38
C SER A 73 -1.55 0.73 -7.02
N PRO A 74 -0.72 1.78 -7.24
CA PRO A 74 -1.20 3.05 -7.79
C PRO A 74 -1.90 2.91 -9.15
N GLY A 75 -1.32 2.10 -10.05
CA GLY A 75 -1.91 1.83 -11.36
C GLY A 75 -3.26 1.11 -11.26
N MET A 76 -3.38 0.14 -10.36
CA MET A 76 -4.66 -0.53 -10.11
C MET A 76 -5.69 0.45 -9.55
N ARG A 77 -5.32 1.23 -8.54
CA ARG A 77 -6.21 2.24 -7.93
C ARG A 77 -6.74 3.25 -8.95
N SER A 78 -5.89 3.72 -9.87
CA SER A 78 -6.30 4.56 -11.00
C SER A 78 -7.29 3.82 -11.90
N LEU A 79 -6.99 2.57 -12.26
CA LEU A 79 -7.86 1.76 -13.10
C LEU A 79 -9.24 1.53 -12.47
N LEU A 80 -9.31 1.24 -11.17
CA LEU A 80 -10.59 1.07 -10.45
C LEU A 80 -11.47 2.31 -10.55
N ARG A 81 -10.90 3.50 -10.33
CA ARG A 81 -11.61 4.79 -10.49
C ARG A 81 -12.07 5.02 -11.92
N ARG A 82 -11.22 4.68 -12.90
CA ARG A 82 -11.53 4.88 -14.32
C ARG A 82 -12.62 3.94 -14.80
N LEU A 83 -12.70 2.74 -14.25
CA LEU A 83 -13.72 1.75 -14.58
C LEU A 83 -14.98 1.86 -13.71
N ASP A 84 -15.02 2.73 -12.71
CA ASP A 84 -16.17 2.81 -11.78
C ASP A 84 -16.58 1.40 -11.29
N VAL A 85 -15.60 0.64 -10.78
CA VAL A 85 -15.80 -0.78 -10.45
C VAL A 85 -16.82 -0.92 -9.32
N GLN A 86 -17.94 -1.56 -9.65
CA GLN A 86 -19.04 -1.80 -8.70
C GLN A 86 -19.36 -3.29 -8.49
N THR A 87 -18.95 -4.15 -9.41
CA THR A 87 -19.28 -5.58 -9.35
C THR A 87 -18.04 -6.46 -9.24
N PHE A 88 -18.25 -7.69 -8.76
CA PHE A 88 -17.23 -8.73 -8.68
C PHE A 88 -16.59 -9.04 -10.04
N GLU A 89 -17.40 -9.13 -11.10
CA GLU A 89 -16.95 -9.41 -12.46
C GLU A 89 -16.08 -8.26 -12.99
N MET A 90 -16.46 -7.01 -12.70
CA MET A 90 -15.69 -5.84 -13.12
C MET A 90 -14.35 -5.75 -12.38
N LEU A 91 -14.30 -6.12 -11.10
CA LEU A 91 -13.03 -6.21 -10.36
C LEU A 91 -12.13 -7.31 -10.93
N THR A 92 -12.71 -8.47 -11.25
CA THR A 92 -12.02 -9.58 -11.90
C THR A 92 -11.41 -9.13 -13.23
N ALA A 93 -12.19 -8.44 -14.06
CA ALA A 93 -11.72 -7.89 -15.33
C ALA A 93 -10.61 -6.83 -15.13
N ALA A 94 -10.79 -5.89 -14.20
CA ALA A 94 -9.80 -4.85 -13.88
C ALA A 94 -8.44 -5.46 -13.49
N SER A 95 -8.46 -6.50 -12.65
CA SER A 95 -7.26 -7.22 -12.22
C SER A 95 -6.58 -8.02 -13.33
N SER A 96 -7.34 -8.45 -14.33
CA SER A 96 -6.82 -9.17 -15.48
C SER A 96 -6.14 -8.24 -16.49
N ILE A 97 -6.68 -7.04 -16.72
CA ILE A 97 -6.20 -6.12 -17.76
C ILE A 97 -5.02 -5.21 -17.36
N ILE A 98 -4.73 -5.03 -16.07
CA ILE A 98 -3.68 -4.14 -15.55
C ILE A 98 -2.24 -4.67 -15.79
N ARG A 99 -1.92 -5.08 -17.02
CA ARG A 99 -0.66 -5.74 -17.38
C ARG A 99 0.11 -4.95 -18.42
N PRO A 100 1.46 -4.99 -18.41
CA PRO A 100 2.28 -4.28 -19.39
C PRO A 100 1.84 -4.51 -20.84
N GLY A 101 1.67 -5.76 -21.30
CA GLY A 101 1.30 -6.02 -22.69
C GLY A 101 -0.15 -5.73 -23.09
N VAL A 102 -1.10 -5.82 -22.15
CA VAL A 102 -2.49 -5.44 -22.40
C VAL A 102 -2.64 -3.91 -22.51
N ALA A 103 -1.83 -3.17 -21.75
CA ALA A 103 -1.75 -1.72 -21.87
C ALA A 103 -1.07 -1.30 -23.20
N GLU A 104 -0.04 -2.02 -23.64
CA GLU A 104 0.73 -1.71 -24.85
C GLU A 104 -0.04 -1.94 -26.16
N SER A 105 -0.96 -2.90 -26.18
CA SER A 105 -1.82 -3.27 -27.31
C SER A 105 -3.04 -2.37 -27.48
N GLY A 106 -3.31 -1.45 -26.53
CA GLY A 106 -4.49 -0.60 -26.54
C GLY A 106 -5.77 -1.28 -26.05
N MET A 107 -5.75 -2.60 -25.79
CA MET A 107 -6.91 -3.36 -25.32
C MET A 107 -7.49 -2.80 -24.01
N MET A 108 -6.64 -2.38 -23.07
CA MET A 108 -7.10 -1.76 -21.82
C MET A 108 -7.87 -0.45 -22.09
N GLN A 109 -7.42 0.37 -23.05
CA GLN A 109 -8.11 1.62 -23.40
C GLN A 109 -9.45 1.34 -24.08
N GLU A 110 -9.48 0.37 -24.98
CA GLU A 110 -10.71 -0.06 -25.67
C GLU A 110 -11.74 -0.61 -24.68
N PHE A 111 -11.33 -1.47 -23.75
CA PHE A 111 -12.21 -1.99 -22.71
C PHE A 111 -12.82 -0.86 -21.85
N ILE A 112 -12.00 0.10 -21.40
CA ILE A 112 -12.48 1.26 -20.63
C ILE A 112 -13.45 2.10 -21.47
N ALA A 113 -13.17 2.31 -22.76
CA ALA A 113 -14.03 3.09 -23.64
C ALA A 113 -15.41 2.43 -23.84
N ARG A 114 -15.44 1.11 -24.06
CA ARG A 114 -16.68 0.32 -24.21
C ARG A 114 -17.47 0.15 -22.92
N HIS A 115 -16.77 0.12 -21.79
CA HIS A 115 -17.40 0.12 -20.48
C HIS A 115 -18.18 1.42 -20.26
N LYS A 116 -17.53 2.57 -20.50
CA LYS A 116 -18.12 3.91 -20.29
C LYS A 116 -19.19 4.29 -21.30
N ASP A 117 -19.06 3.82 -22.53
CA ASP A 117 -19.92 4.20 -23.63
C ASP A 117 -20.46 2.95 -24.35
N PRO A 118 -21.72 2.57 -24.07
CA PRO A 118 -22.36 1.43 -24.73
C PRO A 118 -22.38 1.52 -26.26
N SER A 119 -22.37 2.73 -26.86
CA SER A 119 -22.37 2.90 -28.32
C SER A 119 -21.07 2.44 -28.98
N LYS A 120 -19.99 2.30 -28.21
CA LYS A 120 -18.70 1.80 -28.67
C LYS A 120 -18.57 0.29 -28.63
N ARG A 121 -19.56 -0.43 -28.08
CA ARG A 121 -19.56 -1.90 -28.02
C ARG A 121 -19.79 -2.48 -29.41
N LYS A 122 -18.69 -2.63 -30.16
CA LYS A 122 -18.69 -3.21 -31.49
C LYS A 122 -18.17 -4.64 -31.44
N TYR A 123 -18.97 -5.55 -31.99
CA TYR A 123 -18.62 -6.95 -32.15
C TYR A 123 -18.26 -7.20 -33.62
N LEU A 124 -17.18 -7.94 -33.88
CA LEU A 124 -16.79 -8.31 -35.23
C LEU A 124 -17.87 -9.19 -35.88
N ILE A 125 -18.44 -10.09 -35.07
CA ILE A 125 -19.50 -11.02 -35.44
C ILE A 125 -20.59 -10.93 -34.35
N PRO A 126 -21.88 -10.77 -34.69
CA PRO A 126 -22.95 -10.59 -33.70
C PRO A 126 -22.97 -11.68 -32.61
N LYS A 127 -22.72 -12.94 -32.98
CA LYS A 127 -22.66 -14.07 -32.05
C LYS A 127 -21.57 -13.95 -30.96
N MET A 128 -20.56 -13.10 -31.15
CA MET A 128 -19.56 -12.84 -30.09
C MET A 128 -20.18 -12.19 -28.86
N GLU A 129 -21.28 -11.45 -29.01
CA GLU A 129 -21.98 -10.82 -27.89
C GLU A 129 -22.47 -11.86 -26.87
N GLU A 130 -22.96 -13.01 -27.32
CA GLU A 130 -23.43 -14.10 -26.45
C GLU A 130 -22.33 -14.62 -25.50
N HIS A 131 -21.07 -14.57 -25.94
CA HIS A 131 -19.94 -15.17 -25.22
C HIS A 131 -19.01 -14.15 -24.55
N LEU A 132 -18.99 -12.91 -25.05
CA LEU A 132 -18.10 -11.82 -24.62
C LEU A 132 -18.86 -10.56 -24.15
N SER A 133 -20.15 -10.67 -23.85
CA SER A 133 -20.94 -9.55 -23.30
C SER A 133 -20.34 -9.01 -21.99
N GLU A 134 -19.87 -9.89 -21.11
CA GLU A 134 -19.20 -9.55 -19.84
C GLU A 134 -17.95 -8.66 -20.02
N THR A 135 -17.29 -8.77 -21.18
CA THR A 135 -16.05 -8.05 -21.49
C THR A 135 -16.21 -7.07 -22.64
N TYR A 136 -17.45 -6.75 -23.01
CA TYR A 136 -17.79 -5.82 -24.09
C TYR A 136 -17.16 -6.19 -25.45
N GLY A 137 -16.99 -7.48 -25.71
CA GLY A 137 -16.39 -7.98 -26.94
C GLY A 137 -14.86 -7.95 -26.97
N VAL A 138 -14.21 -7.52 -25.88
CA VAL A 138 -12.74 -7.54 -25.76
C VAL A 138 -12.34 -8.87 -25.10
N MET A 139 -11.45 -9.64 -25.71
CA MET A 139 -10.91 -10.85 -25.08
C MET A 139 -9.97 -10.44 -23.94
N ILE A 140 -10.29 -10.86 -22.71
CA ILE A 140 -9.51 -10.56 -21.49
C ILE A 140 -8.99 -11.84 -20.86
N TYR A 141 -9.71 -12.94 -21.03
CA TYR A 141 -9.41 -14.22 -20.43
C TYR A 141 -8.92 -15.26 -21.44
N GLN A 142 -8.18 -16.23 -20.95
CA GLN A 142 -7.86 -17.46 -21.67
C GLN A 142 -9.12 -18.20 -22.10
N GLU A 143 -10.13 -18.20 -21.24
CA GLU A 143 -11.43 -18.80 -21.47
C GLU A 143 -12.23 -18.07 -22.57
N ASP A 144 -11.99 -16.77 -22.78
CA ASP A 144 -12.61 -16.02 -23.88
C ASP A 144 -12.11 -16.51 -25.24
N VAL A 145 -10.80 -16.77 -25.35
CA VAL A 145 -10.19 -17.35 -26.56
C VAL A 145 -10.78 -18.72 -26.86
N ILE A 146 -10.94 -19.57 -25.84
CA ILE A 146 -11.54 -20.90 -26.00
C ILE A 146 -12.98 -20.76 -26.49
N LYS A 147 -13.79 -19.88 -25.87
CA LYS A 147 -15.19 -19.64 -26.27
C LYS A 147 -15.29 -19.17 -27.72
N VAL A 148 -14.44 -18.22 -28.12
CA VAL A 148 -14.41 -17.70 -29.49
C VAL A 148 -14.00 -18.79 -30.49
N ALA A 149 -12.90 -19.48 -30.23
CA ALA A 149 -12.41 -20.57 -31.07
C ALA A 149 -13.46 -21.67 -31.28
N HIS A 150 -14.17 -22.05 -30.22
CA HIS A 150 -15.20 -23.07 -30.28
C HIS A 150 -16.51 -22.56 -30.90
N HIS A 151 -17.14 -21.55 -30.30
CA HIS A 151 -18.49 -21.13 -30.65
C HIS A 151 -18.58 -20.26 -31.89
N ILE A 152 -17.50 -19.54 -32.25
CA ILE A 152 -17.45 -18.64 -33.40
C ILE A 152 -16.68 -19.30 -34.56
N ALA A 153 -15.44 -19.75 -34.33
CA ALA A 153 -14.62 -20.35 -35.39
C ALA A 153 -14.91 -21.84 -35.64
N GLY A 154 -15.56 -22.56 -34.72
CA GLY A 154 -16.02 -23.94 -34.97
C GLY A 154 -15.03 -25.03 -34.61
N LEU A 155 -13.95 -24.72 -33.92
CA LEU A 155 -13.03 -25.73 -33.38
C LEU A 155 -13.73 -26.56 -32.29
N THR A 156 -13.27 -27.79 -32.06
CA THR A 156 -13.64 -28.55 -30.85
C THR A 156 -13.06 -27.90 -29.58
N LEU A 157 -13.58 -28.23 -28.40
CA LEU A 157 -13.04 -27.70 -27.13
C LEU A 157 -11.57 -28.13 -26.90
N GLU A 158 -11.21 -29.35 -27.31
CA GLU A 158 -9.83 -29.84 -27.23
C GLU A 158 -8.90 -29.01 -28.12
N GLU A 159 -9.30 -28.75 -29.37
CA GLU A 159 -8.53 -27.92 -30.31
C GLU A 159 -8.45 -26.46 -29.86
N ALA A 160 -9.52 -25.93 -29.26
CA ALA A 160 -9.55 -24.59 -28.69
C ALA A 160 -8.60 -24.45 -27.48
N ASP A 161 -8.51 -25.46 -26.60
CA ASP A 161 -7.50 -25.45 -25.53
C ASP A 161 -6.08 -25.62 -26.08
N LEU A 162 -5.90 -26.45 -27.11
CA LEU A 162 -4.62 -26.61 -27.80
C LEU A 162 -4.15 -25.27 -28.39
N LEU A 163 -5.05 -24.52 -29.04
CA LEU A 163 -4.81 -23.15 -29.51
C LEU A 163 -4.36 -22.24 -28.38
N ARG A 164 -5.11 -22.19 -27.26
CA ARG A 164 -4.75 -21.37 -26.08
C ARG A 164 -3.35 -21.72 -25.55
N ARG A 165 -3.01 -23.01 -25.47
CA ARG A 165 -1.70 -23.48 -24.99
C ARG A 165 -0.57 -23.08 -25.95
N ALA A 166 -0.80 -23.17 -27.26
CA ALA A 166 0.13 -22.73 -28.28
C ALA A 166 0.41 -21.23 -28.17
N MET A 167 -0.66 -20.43 -28.05
CA MET A 167 -0.60 -18.98 -27.88
C MET A 167 0.07 -18.50 -26.58
N SER A 168 0.08 -19.34 -25.54
CA SER A 168 0.74 -19.01 -24.27
C SER A 168 2.27 -19.25 -24.31
N GLY A 169 2.84 -19.60 -25.47
CA GLY A 169 4.26 -19.96 -25.62
C GLY A 169 4.64 -21.28 -24.92
N LYS A 170 3.65 -22.02 -24.40
CA LYS A 170 3.84 -23.30 -23.69
C LYS A 170 4.01 -24.48 -24.65
N MET A 171 3.68 -24.30 -25.93
CA MET A 171 4.05 -25.24 -27.00
C MET A 171 5.09 -24.61 -27.92
N ARG A 172 6.23 -25.30 -28.09
CA ARG A 172 7.41 -24.83 -28.84
C ARG A 172 7.49 -25.35 -30.29
N SER A 173 6.40 -25.89 -30.84
CA SER A 173 6.42 -26.45 -32.21
C SER A 173 5.71 -25.52 -33.19
N HIS A 174 6.48 -24.89 -34.09
CA HIS A 174 5.98 -24.05 -35.17
C HIS A 174 4.97 -24.82 -36.06
N LYS A 175 5.25 -26.09 -36.33
CA LYS A 175 4.35 -26.98 -37.11
C LYS A 175 2.98 -27.19 -36.46
N ALA A 176 2.92 -27.33 -35.13
CA ALA A 176 1.65 -27.51 -34.43
C ALA A 176 0.79 -26.24 -34.51
N MET A 177 1.44 -25.08 -34.47
CA MET A 177 0.77 -23.78 -34.60
C MET A 177 0.19 -23.58 -36.01
N GLU A 178 0.94 -23.90 -37.07
CA GLU A 178 0.45 -23.86 -38.45
C GLU A 178 -0.74 -24.81 -38.67
N GLN A 179 -0.69 -26.02 -38.11
CA GLN A 179 -1.79 -26.98 -38.22
C GLN A 179 -3.07 -26.46 -37.56
N ILE A 180 -2.96 -25.87 -36.36
CA ILE A 180 -4.12 -25.29 -35.66
C ILE A 180 -4.66 -24.09 -36.43
N MET A 181 -3.78 -23.24 -36.96
CA MET A 181 -4.17 -22.09 -37.79
C MET A 181 -4.95 -22.54 -39.03
N HIS A 182 -4.46 -23.54 -39.75
CA HIS A 182 -5.15 -24.08 -40.92
C HIS A 182 -6.53 -24.65 -40.55
N LYS A 183 -6.61 -25.41 -39.45
CA LYS A 183 -7.89 -25.91 -38.92
C LYS A 183 -8.84 -24.79 -38.52
N PHE A 184 -8.33 -23.71 -37.92
CA PHE A 184 -9.14 -22.55 -37.54
C PHE A 184 -9.82 -21.90 -38.75
N PHE A 185 -9.07 -21.66 -39.83
CA PHE A 185 -9.62 -21.05 -41.05
C PHE A 185 -10.62 -21.97 -41.74
N LEU A 186 -10.32 -23.26 -41.88
CA LEU A 186 -11.26 -24.24 -42.44
C LEU A 186 -12.56 -24.34 -41.62
N SER A 187 -12.44 -24.40 -40.30
CA SER A 187 -13.60 -24.48 -39.41
C SER A 187 -14.44 -23.20 -39.48
N SER A 188 -13.78 -22.04 -39.59
CA SER A 188 -14.44 -20.74 -39.71
C SER A 188 -15.26 -20.65 -41.00
N GLN A 189 -14.69 -21.10 -42.12
CA GLN A 189 -15.40 -21.16 -43.40
C GLN A 189 -16.60 -22.10 -43.33
N ASN A 190 -16.44 -23.31 -42.77
CA ASN A 190 -17.54 -24.26 -42.57
C ASN A 190 -18.66 -23.69 -41.68
N LYS A 191 -18.33 -22.73 -40.83
CA LYS A 191 -19.27 -22.04 -39.93
C LYS A 191 -19.87 -20.76 -40.55
N GLY A 192 -19.53 -20.46 -41.80
CA GLY A 192 -20.09 -19.37 -42.59
C GLY A 192 -19.44 -18.00 -42.37
N LEU A 193 -18.24 -17.92 -41.78
CA LEU A 193 -17.50 -16.67 -41.66
C LEU A 193 -16.87 -16.29 -43.00
N THR A 194 -16.85 -15.00 -43.32
CA THR A 194 -16.07 -14.51 -44.47
C THR A 194 -14.57 -14.62 -44.20
N ASP A 195 -13.77 -14.64 -45.25
CA ASP A 195 -12.31 -14.71 -45.13
C ASP A 195 -11.74 -13.50 -44.35
N GLU A 196 -12.32 -12.31 -44.55
CA GLU A 196 -11.96 -11.10 -43.81
C GLU A 196 -12.28 -11.23 -42.32
N GLN A 197 -13.47 -11.76 -41.98
CA GLN A 197 -13.86 -11.98 -40.59
C GLN A 197 -12.95 -13.00 -39.91
N ALA A 198 -12.65 -14.12 -40.58
CA ALA A 198 -11.78 -15.16 -40.05
C ALA A 198 -10.35 -14.63 -39.82
N LYS A 199 -9.80 -13.86 -40.77
CA LYS A 199 -8.47 -13.25 -40.65
C LYS A 199 -8.41 -12.22 -39.53
N GLU A 200 -9.41 -11.37 -39.41
CA GLU A 200 -9.46 -10.38 -38.32
C GLU A 200 -9.65 -11.05 -36.96
N LEU A 201 -10.47 -12.10 -36.87
CA LEU A 201 -10.64 -12.87 -35.63
C LEU A 201 -9.34 -13.55 -35.21
N TRP A 202 -8.63 -14.17 -36.16
CA TRP A 202 -7.31 -14.75 -35.92
C TRP A 202 -6.31 -13.70 -35.44
N ARG A 203 -6.25 -12.53 -36.10
CA ARG A 203 -5.39 -11.40 -35.70
C ARG A 203 -5.66 -10.96 -34.26
N GLN A 204 -6.94 -10.88 -33.86
CA GLN A 204 -7.31 -10.53 -32.50
C GLN A 204 -6.82 -11.59 -31.49
N ILE A 205 -7.00 -12.88 -31.78
CA ILE A 205 -6.53 -13.98 -30.93
C ILE A 205 -4.99 -13.97 -30.82
N GLU A 206 -4.28 -13.80 -31.93
CA GLU A 206 -2.82 -13.76 -31.98
C GLU A 206 -2.26 -12.55 -31.23
N SER A 207 -2.85 -11.35 -31.40
CA SER A 207 -2.42 -10.16 -30.66
C SER A 207 -2.62 -10.26 -29.15
N PHE A 208 -3.49 -11.18 -28.72
CA PHE A 208 -3.76 -11.49 -27.32
C PHE A 208 -2.87 -12.63 -26.77
N ALA A 209 -2.25 -13.40 -27.66
CA ALA A 209 -1.28 -14.45 -27.31
C ALA A 209 -0.11 -13.86 -26.51
N GLY A 210 0.18 -14.44 -25.35
CA GLY A 210 1.20 -13.94 -24.41
C GLY A 210 0.70 -13.04 -23.27
N TYR A 211 -0.52 -12.51 -23.35
CA TYR A 211 -1.09 -11.63 -22.30
C TYR A 211 -2.41 -12.12 -21.71
N SER A 212 -2.95 -13.21 -22.22
CA SER A 212 -4.14 -13.88 -21.70
C SER A 212 -4.01 -14.31 -20.23
N PHE A 213 -5.07 -14.11 -19.44
CA PHE A 213 -5.10 -14.51 -18.03
C PHE A 213 -6.20 -15.54 -17.76
N CYS A 214 -5.95 -16.45 -16.80
CA CYS A 214 -6.95 -17.43 -16.41
C CYS A 214 -8.01 -16.75 -15.54
N LYS A 215 -9.27 -16.80 -16.00
CA LYS A 215 -10.40 -16.17 -15.30
C LYS A 215 -10.60 -16.73 -13.91
N ALA A 216 -10.52 -18.06 -13.75
CA ALA A 216 -10.74 -18.71 -12.45
C ALA A 216 -9.71 -18.25 -11.40
N HIS A 217 -8.45 -18.09 -11.80
CA HIS A 217 -7.40 -17.59 -10.92
C HIS A 217 -7.58 -16.10 -10.58
N SER A 218 -8.00 -15.28 -11.55
CA SER A 218 -8.33 -13.87 -11.30
C SER A 218 -9.51 -13.72 -10.34
N ALA A 219 -10.56 -14.52 -10.55
CA ALA A 219 -11.79 -14.48 -9.76
C ALA A 219 -11.54 -14.85 -8.30
N SER A 220 -10.70 -15.85 -8.01
CA SER A 220 -10.38 -16.21 -6.62
C SER A 220 -9.60 -15.11 -5.89
N PHE A 221 -8.72 -14.39 -6.58
CA PHE A 221 -7.99 -13.24 -6.00
C PHE A 221 -8.89 -12.02 -5.85
N ALA A 222 -9.80 -11.77 -6.81
CA ALA A 222 -10.80 -10.72 -6.71
C ALA A 222 -11.76 -10.97 -5.53
N LEU A 223 -12.12 -12.22 -5.24
CA LEU A 223 -12.96 -12.56 -4.09
C LEU A 223 -12.28 -12.17 -2.78
N LEU A 224 -11.01 -12.56 -2.62
CA LEU A 224 -10.23 -12.16 -1.46
C LEU A 224 -10.11 -10.63 -1.36
N SER A 225 -9.99 -9.95 -2.51
CA SER A 225 -9.92 -8.49 -2.57
C SER A 225 -11.20 -7.82 -2.07
N PHE A 226 -12.38 -8.38 -2.37
CA PHE A 226 -13.66 -7.94 -1.81
C PHE A 226 -13.73 -8.18 -0.30
N GLN A 227 -13.33 -9.36 0.16
CA GLN A 227 -13.33 -9.69 1.59
C GLN A 227 -12.47 -8.73 2.40
N VAL A 228 -11.24 -8.45 1.96
CA VAL A 228 -10.37 -7.49 2.67
C VAL A 228 -10.84 -6.05 2.53
N ALA A 229 -11.46 -5.67 1.40
CA ALA A 229 -12.07 -4.36 1.24
C ALA A 229 -13.26 -4.15 2.18
N PHE A 230 -14.07 -5.19 2.40
CA PHE A 230 -15.15 -5.19 3.39
C PHE A 230 -14.62 -5.00 4.81
N LEU A 231 -13.59 -5.76 5.20
CA LEU A 231 -12.94 -5.59 6.50
C LEU A 231 -12.38 -4.18 6.67
N LYS A 232 -11.77 -3.62 5.62
CA LYS A 232 -11.30 -2.22 5.64
C LYS A 232 -12.44 -1.21 5.80
N ALA A 233 -13.58 -1.44 5.14
CA ALA A 233 -14.72 -0.53 5.19
C ALA A 233 -15.39 -0.51 6.57
N HIS A 234 -15.59 -1.69 7.18
CA HIS A 234 -16.38 -1.85 8.41
C HIS A 234 -15.56 -1.97 9.69
N TYR A 235 -14.35 -2.53 9.60
CA TYR A 235 -13.42 -2.73 10.72
C TYR A 235 -12.03 -2.11 10.42
N PRO A 236 -11.96 -0.81 10.09
CA PRO A 236 -10.73 -0.19 9.59
C PRO A 236 -9.58 -0.24 10.59
N ALA A 237 -9.84 -0.14 11.90
CA ALA A 237 -8.77 -0.16 12.91
C ALA A 237 -8.14 -1.53 13.02
N GLU A 238 -8.95 -2.57 13.17
CA GLU A 238 -8.57 -3.98 13.21
C GLU A 238 -7.86 -4.37 11.92
N PHE A 239 -8.43 -3.99 10.77
CA PHE A 239 -7.84 -4.24 9.46
C PHE A 239 -6.45 -3.61 9.31
N MET A 240 -6.30 -2.32 9.59
CA MET A 240 -5.01 -1.64 9.46
C MET A 240 -3.98 -2.17 10.46
N ALA A 241 -4.40 -2.56 11.66
CA ALA A 241 -3.54 -3.23 12.64
C ALA A 241 -3.02 -4.57 12.08
N SER A 242 -3.88 -5.39 11.47
CA SER A 242 -3.46 -6.64 10.83
C SER A 242 -2.53 -6.40 9.64
N VAL A 243 -2.79 -5.39 8.79
CA VAL A 243 -1.90 -5.02 7.67
C VAL A 243 -0.52 -4.64 8.18
N LEU A 244 -0.44 -3.79 9.20
CA LEU A 244 0.84 -3.35 9.79
C LEU A 244 1.59 -4.48 10.49
N SER A 245 0.89 -5.37 11.19
CA SER A 245 1.48 -6.50 11.92
C SER A 245 2.01 -7.58 10.98
N ASN A 246 1.36 -7.77 9.82
CA ASN A 246 1.82 -8.70 8.81
C ASN A 246 3.19 -8.33 8.21
N GLY A 247 3.59 -7.05 8.26
CA GLY A 247 4.91 -6.57 7.83
C GLY A 247 5.20 -6.63 6.32
N GLY A 248 4.31 -7.26 5.53
CA GLY A 248 4.34 -7.26 4.06
C GLY A 248 3.45 -6.19 3.43
N GLY A 249 3.28 -6.27 2.11
CA GLY A 249 2.44 -5.36 1.33
C GLY A 249 3.21 -4.58 0.26
N PHE A 250 2.50 -3.73 -0.47
CA PHE A 250 3.07 -2.91 -1.54
C PHE A 250 3.85 -1.67 -1.03
N TYR A 251 3.46 -1.13 0.13
CA TYR A 251 3.99 0.13 0.66
C TYR A 251 4.78 -0.07 1.95
N SER A 252 5.56 0.96 2.34
CA SER A 252 6.20 0.99 3.65
C SER A 252 5.17 1.21 4.77
N PRO A 253 5.49 0.83 6.03
CA PRO A 253 4.62 1.08 7.19
C PRO A 253 4.20 2.56 7.33
N ALA A 254 5.07 3.49 6.93
CA ALA A 254 4.78 4.92 6.94
C ALA A 254 3.49 5.27 6.18
N VAL A 255 3.33 4.68 4.99
CA VAL A 255 2.16 4.90 4.12
C VAL A 255 0.90 4.33 4.75
N TYR A 256 0.98 3.14 5.36
CA TYR A 256 -0.15 2.51 6.05
C TYR A 256 -0.56 3.30 7.30
N ILE A 257 0.38 3.91 8.02
CA ILE A 257 0.08 4.84 9.12
C ILE A 257 -0.65 6.09 8.61
N GLN A 258 -0.19 6.70 7.51
CA GLN A 258 -0.91 7.85 6.94
C GLN A 258 -2.29 7.45 6.39
N GLU A 259 -2.42 6.24 5.82
CA GLU A 259 -3.71 5.71 5.39
C GLU A 259 -4.66 5.53 6.57
N SER A 260 -4.17 5.04 7.71
CA SER A 260 -4.96 4.93 8.93
C SER A 260 -5.51 6.31 9.37
N LYS A 261 -4.70 7.37 9.26
CA LYS A 261 -5.16 8.74 9.52
C LYS A 261 -6.17 9.24 8.48
N ARG A 262 -6.00 8.92 7.19
CA ARG A 262 -6.97 9.26 6.13
C ARG A 262 -8.31 8.56 6.33
N LEU A 263 -8.29 7.33 6.87
CA LEU A 263 -9.48 6.62 7.33
C LEU A 263 -10.07 7.21 8.61
N ARG A 264 -9.49 8.28 9.17
CA ARG A 264 -9.87 8.99 10.40
C ARG A 264 -9.72 8.13 11.67
N LEU A 265 -8.72 7.24 11.71
CA LEU A 265 -8.38 6.49 12.91
C LEU A 265 -7.50 7.34 13.83
N GLU A 266 -7.71 7.18 15.14
CA GLU A 266 -6.78 7.70 16.15
C GLU A 266 -5.59 6.74 16.25
N VAL A 267 -4.43 7.17 15.77
CA VAL A 267 -3.19 6.37 15.83
C VAL A 267 -2.45 6.70 17.12
N LYS A 268 -2.45 5.77 18.07
CA LYS A 268 -1.74 5.89 19.35
C LYS A 268 -0.35 5.29 19.27
N LEU A 269 0.62 6.00 19.85
CA LEU A 269 1.97 5.50 20.09
C LEU A 269 1.97 4.20 20.92
N PRO A 270 3.08 3.46 20.94
CA PRO A 270 3.22 2.32 21.83
C PRO A 270 2.98 2.72 23.30
N CYS A 271 2.62 1.75 24.12
CA CYS A 271 2.47 1.91 25.56
C CYS A 271 2.89 0.62 26.26
N ILE A 272 3.84 0.66 27.19
CA ILE A 272 4.26 -0.55 27.92
C ILE A 272 3.10 -1.22 28.67
N ASN A 273 2.09 -0.44 29.08
CA ASN A 273 0.94 -0.90 29.84
C ASN A 273 -0.26 -1.32 29.00
N GLU A 274 -0.26 -1.07 27.68
CA GLU A 274 -1.43 -1.31 26.82
C GLU A 274 -1.11 -1.91 25.44
N SER A 275 0.11 -1.74 24.92
CA SER A 275 0.51 -2.32 23.63
C SER A 275 0.83 -3.80 23.78
N GLU A 276 0.43 -4.57 22.79
CA GLU A 276 0.87 -5.95 22.61
C GLU A 276 2.12 -6.01 21.72
N TYR A 277 2.58 -7.22 21.41
CA TYR A 277 3.64 -7.42 20.43
C TYR A 277 3.24 -6.82 19.08
N GLU A 278 2.08 -7.26 18.56
CA GLU A 278 1.48 -6.79 17.31
C GLU A 278 0.74 -5.46 17.46
N TYR A 279 0.46 -4.81 16.33
CA TYR A 279 -0.44 -3.66 16.31
C TYR A 279 -1.84 -4.12 16.71
N THR A 280 -2.56 -3.28 17.45
CA THR A 280 -3.92 -3.59 17.90
C THR A 280 -4.88 -2.53 17.42
N GLY A 281 -6.00 -2.98 16.86
CA GLY A 281 -7.10 -2.12 16.44
C GLY A 281 -8.33 -2.39 17.29
N ARG A 282 -9.03 -1.34 17.71
CA ARG A 282 -10.35 -1.46 18.34
C ARG A 282 -11.24 -0.28 17.95
N GLY A 283 -12.27 -0.55 17.17
CA GLY A 283 -13.24 0.45 16.72
C GLY A 283 -12.59 1.54 15.88
N ARG A 284 -12.22 2.67 16.49
CA ARG A 284 -11.61 3.82 15.82
C ARG A 284 -10.19 4.15 16.28
N VAL A 285 -9.62 3.30 17.14
CA VAL A 285 -8.28 3.48 17.70
C VAL A 285 -7.36 2.38 17.17
N LEU A 286 -6.23 2.81 16.59
CA LEU A 286 -5.12 1.94 16.20
C LEU A 286 -3.96 2.21 17.15
N ARG A 287 -3.52 1.20 17.90
CA ARG A 287 -2.36 1.30 18.78
C ARG A 287 -1.17 0.58 18.15
N ILE A 288 -0.04 1.28 18.08
CA ILE A 288 1.21 0.73 17.57
C ILE A 288 1.72 -0.36 18.53
N GLY A 289 2.03 -1.52 17.94
CA GLY A 289 2.61 -2.67 18.66
C GLY A 289 4.07 -2.43 19.03
N LEU A 290 4.55 -3.12 20.06
CA LEU A 290 5.95 -3.03 20.48
C LEU A 290 6.92 -3.53 19.39
N MET A 291 6.45 -4.42 18.49
CA MET A 291 7.22 -4.89 17.33
C MET A 291 7.66 -3.78 16.37
N ALA A 292 7.00 -2.62 16.41
CA ALA A 292 7.32 -1.49 15.54
C ALA A 292 8.63 -0.79 15.93
N ILE A 293 9.06 -0.94 17.19
CA ILE A 293 10.22 -0.25 17.75
C ILE A 293 11.49 -0.94 17.25
N LYS A 294 12.23 -0.24 16.38
CA LYS A 294 13.51 -0.71 15.86
C LYS A 294 14.52 -0.85 16.98
N ASN A 295 15.34 -1.91 16.92
CA ASN A 295 16.38 -2.23 17.90
C ASN A 295 15.86 -2.61 19.30
N LEU A 296 14.54 -2.80 19.49
CA LEU A 296 14.02 -3.44 20.69
C LEU A 296 14.01 -4.96 20.48
N SER A 297 14.66 -5.71 21.37
CA SER A 297 14.75 -7.16 21.18
C SER A 297 13.40 -7.84 21.40
N ARG A 298 13.14 -8.90 20.63
CA ARG A 298 11.91 -9.71 20.78
C ARG A 298 11.80 -10.29 22.20
N THR A 299 12.92 -10.72 22.76
CA THR A 299 13.02 -11.22 24.14
C THR A 299 12.59 -10.17 25.17
N SER A 300 13.00 -8.91 24.98
CA SER A 300 12.59 -7.82 25.87
C SER A 300 11.11 -7.49 25.73
N ILE A 301 10.55 -7.54 24.51
CA ILE A 301 9.10 -7.36 24.31
C ILE A 301 8.30 -8.47 25.00
N GLU A 302 8.68 -9.72 24.78
CA GLU A 302 8.03 -10.88 25.40
C GLU A 302 8.09 -10.78 26.92
N LYS A 303 9.24 -10.40 27.47
CA LYS A 303 9.41 -10.15 28.90
C LYS A 303 8.47 -9.04 29.41
N ILE A 304 8.41 -7.89 28.74
CA ILE A 304 7.54 -6.77 29.14
C ILE A 304 6.07 -7.23 29.20
N ILE A 305 5.62 -8.02 28.22
CA ILE A 305 4.24 -8.49 28.12
C ILE A 305 3.94 -9.58 29.15
N SER A 306 4.84 -10.56 29.33
CA SER A 306 4.65 -11.66 30.28
C SER A 306 4.63 -11.14 31.72
N GLU A 307 5.58 -10.29 32.09
CA GLU A 307 5.65 -9.68 33.42
C GLU A 307 4.39 -8.85 33.72
N ARG A 308 3.93 -8.07 32.74
CA ARG A 308 2.68 -7.30 32.86
C ARG A 308 1.46 -8.20 33.03
N GLY A 309 1.44 -9.35 32.35
CA GLY A 309 0.35 -10.33 32.43
C GLY A 309 0.25 -11.00 33.80
N GLU A 310 1.39 -11.30 34.42
CA GLU A 310 1.47 -11.96 35.72
C GLU A 310 1.30 -10.99 36.90
N ASN A 311 1.95 -9.84 36.85
CA ASN A 311 2.07 -8.92 37.99
C ASN A 311 1.31 -7.58 37.78
N GLY A 312 0.55 -7.45 36.70
CA GLY A 312 -0.26 -6.28 36.40
C GLY A 312 0.53 -5.10 35.80
N LYS A 313 -0.13 -3.93 35.71
CA LYS A 313 0.44 -2.73 35.06
C LYS A 313 1.65 -2.19 35.82
N TYR A 314 2.61 -1.65 35.09
CA TYR A 314 3.73 -0.91 35.65
C TYR A 314 3.25 0.44 36.20
N VAL A 315 3.68 0.78 37.42
CA VAL A 315 3.26 2.02 38.09
C VAL A 315 4.29 3.15 37.98
N SER A 316 5.58 2.81 37.83
CA SER A 316 6.68 3.76 37.72
C SER A 316 7.84 3.20 36.88
N LEU A 317 8.81 4.05 36.56
CA LEU A 317 10.04 3.63 35.88
C LEU A 317 10.87 2.65 36.76
N ALA A 318 10.94 2.90 38.07
CA ALA A 318 11.63 2.01 39.00
C ALA A 318 10.97 0.62 39.05
N ASP A 319 9.64 0.56 39.17
CA ASP A 319 8.87 -0.68 39.13
C ASP A 319 9.12 -1.46 37.82
N PHE A 320 9.10 -0.76 36.69
CA PHE A 320 9.44 -1.36 35.39
C PHE A 320 10.87 -1.93 35.35
N LEU A 321 11.86 -1.18 35.83
CA LEU A 321 13.27 -1.62 35.80
C LEU A 321 13.52 -2.80 36.75
N ILE A 322 12.90 -2.84 37.92
CA ILE A 322 13.02 -3.95 38.88
C ILE A 322 12.46 -5.23 38.27
N ARG A 323 11.22 -5.16 37.77
CA ARG A 323 10.48 -6.32 37.26
C ARG A 323 11.06 -6.85 35.95
N THR A 324 11.41 -5.95 35.04
CA THR A 324 11.86 -6.34 33.70
C THR A 324 13.38 -6.45 33.59
N GLN A 325 14.16 -5.85 34.48
CA GLN A 325 15.63 -5.85 34.48
C GLN A 325 16.28 -5.42 33.15
N LEU A 326 15.55 -4.68 32.31
CA LEU A 326 16.03 -4.21 31.01
C LEU A 326 17.24 -3.29 31.14
N GLY A 327 18.07 -3.28 30.10
CA GLY A 327 19.25 -2.42 30.02
C GLY A 327 18.90 -0.96 29.71
N TYR A 328 19.93 -0.10 29.78
CA TYR A 328 19.82 1.32 29.48
C TYR A 328 19.30 1.59 28.07
N GLU A 329 19.89 0.96 27.06
CA GLU A 329 19.61 1.25 25.65
C GLU A 329 18.15 0.99 25.28
N GLU A 330 17.62 -0.20 25.63
CA GLU A 330 16.24 -0.57 25.35
C GLU A 330 15.24 0.29 26.14
N THR A 331 15.55 0.63 27.39
CA THR A 331 14.68 1.49 28.21
C THR A 331 14.67 2.94 27.69
N ALA A 332 15.84 3.47 27.33
CA ALA A 332 15.96 4.80 26.74
C ALA A 332 15.18 4.90 25.43
N LEU A 333 15.22 3.85 24.60
CA LEU A 333 14.44 3.74 23.37
C LEU A 333 12.93 3.78 23.63
N LEU A 334 12.44 3.00 24.62
CA LEU A 334 11.03 3.00 25.05
C LEU A 334 10.58 4.39 25.55
N ILE A 335 11.44 5.10 26.26
CA ILE A 335 11.15 6.47 26.71
C ILE A 335 11.08 7.42 25.52
N LYS A 336 12.11 7.41 24.65
CA LYS A 336 12.23 8.32 23.50
C LYS A 336 11.06 8.18 22.52
N CYS A 337 10.64 6.95 22.23
CA CYS A 337 9.52 6.66 21.33
C CYS A 337 8.12 6.90 21.96
N GLY A 338 8.07 7.25 23.24
CA GLY A 338 6.84 7.58 23.97
C GLY A 338 6.09 6.37 24.53
N ALA A 339 6.70 5.18 24.58
CA ALA A 339 6.08 3.98 25.15
C ALA A 339 5.78 4.08 26.65
N MET A 340 6.46 5.00 27.35
CA MET A 340 6.31 5.20 28.80
C MET A 340 5.45 6.41 29.18
N HIS A 341 4.67 6.97 28.24
CA HIS A 341 3.80 8.12 28.52
C HIS A 341 2.73 7.84 29.59
N CYS A 342 2.42 6.57 29.86
CA CYS A 342 1.46 6.16 30.88
C CYS A 342 1.82 6.62 32.30
N PHE A 343 3.11 6.88 32.56
CA PHE A 343 3.57 7.41 33.85
C PHE A 343 3.25 8.89 34.05
N LYS A 344 2.82 9.61 32.99
CA LYS A 344 2.54 11.05 33.03
C LYS A 344 3.73 11.91 33.46
N ILE A 345 4.95 11.41 33.21
CA ILE A 345 6.22 12.10 33.44
C ILE A 345 6.79 12.52 32.08
N THR A 346 7.45 13.67 32.02
CA THR A 346 8.10 14.17 30.80
C THR A 346 9.23 13.25 30.34
N ARG A 347 9.46 13.14 29.02
CA ARG A 347 10.50 12.26 28.47
C ARG A 347 11.91 12.63 28.98
N PRO A 348 12.29 13.92 29.09
CA PRO A 348 13.57 14.31 29.68
C PRO A 348 13.73 13.84 31.12
N THR A 349 12.69 13.98 31.95
CA THR A 349 12.71 13.52 33.35
C THR A 349 12.89 12.00 33.41
N LEU A 350 12.16 11.23 32.60
CA LEU A 350 12.31 9.77 32.56
C LEU A 350 13.72 9.33 32.14
N LEU A 351 14.37 10.02 31.19
CA LEU A 351 15.74 9.71 30.79
C LEU A 351 16.75 10.01 31.90
N ARG A 352 16.60 11.14 32.59
CA ARG A 352 17.45 11.47 33.75
C ARG A 352 17.27 10.46 34.88
N LEU A 353 16.02 10.07 35.16
CA LEU A 353 15.74 9.02 36.16
C LEU A 353 16.36 7.69 35.75
N LEU A 354 16.34 7.36 34.46
CA LEU A 354 17.01 6.16 33.95
C LEU A 354 18.53 6.19 34.20
N ASP A 355 19.19 7.33 33.96
CA ASP A 355 20.62 7.49 34.27
C ASP A 355 20.88 7.21 35.76
N VAL A 356 20.10 7.81 36.67
CA VAL A 356 20.22 7.60 38.12
C VAL A 356 20.03 6.13 38.49
N TYR A 357 18.96 5.48 38.01
CA TYR A 357 18.65 4.10 38.37
C TYR A 357 19.64 3.08 37.82
N ILE A 358 20.22 3.31 36.64
CA ILE A 358 21.21 2.39 36.07
C ILE A 358 22.58 2.57 36.73
N HIS A 359 23.01 3.81 36.99
CA HIS A 359 24.26 4.09 37.70
C HIS A 359 24.21 3.63 39.17
N HIS A 360 23.05 3.70 39.80
CA HIS A 360 22.81 3.27 41.18
C HIS A 360 21.87 2.06 41.25
N ARG A 361 22.06 1.06 40.38
CA ARG A 361 21.18 -0.13 40.29
C ARG A 361 20.96 -0.87 41.60
N LYS A 362 21.88 -0.75 42.56
CA LYS A 362 21.73 -1.33 43.90
C LYS A 362 20.52 -0.76 44.66
N ILE A 363 20.12 0.48 44.39
CA ILE A 363 18.96 1.14 45.00
C ILE A 363 17.63 0.48 44.60
N LEU A 364 17.61 -0.21 43.47
CA LEU A 364 16.45 -0.96 43.01
C LEU A 364 16.28 -2.31 43.76
N ASN A 365 17.22 -2.70 44.62
CA ASN A 365 17.09 -3.91 45.44
C ASN A 365 16.39 -3.58 46.77
N GLU A 366 15.33 -4.31 47.10
CA GLU A 366 14.57 -4.13 48.36
C GLU A 366 15.42 -4.32 49.63
N ASN A 367 16.53 -5.06 49.53
CA ASN A 367 17.47 -5.30 50.64
C ASN A 367 18.59 -4.24 50.73
N TYR A 368 18.53 -3.15 49.95
CA TYR A 368 19.56 -2.14 49.94
C TYR A 368 19.37 -1.11 51.04
N ASN A 369 20.09 -1.28 52.15
CA ASN A 369 20.09 -0.36 53.28
C ASN A 369 21.45 0.37 53.31
N ASP A 370 21.55 1.45 52.52
CA ASP A 370 22.75 2.28 52.40
C ASP A 370 22.52 3.63 53.06
N LEU A 371 23.57 4.20 53.67
CA LEU A 371 23.52 5.46 54.43
C LEU A 371 23.10 6.65 53.54
N PHE A 372 23.26 6.52 52.22
CA PHE A 372 23.01 7.56 51.21
C PHE A 372 21.66 7.41 50.48
N ILE A 373 20.75 6.55 50.97
CA ILE A 373 19.43 6.36 50.32
C ILE A 373 18.62 7.67 50.27
N ASN A 374 18.75 8.51 51.30
CA ASN A 374 18.11 9.83 51.38
C ASN A 374 18.60 10.81 50.30
N ASP A 375 19.90 10.75 49.96
CA ASP A 375 20.48 11.61 48.92
C ASP A 375 19.95 11.23 47.53
N THR A 376 19.62 9.96 47.32
CA THR A 376 19.01 9.51 46.05
C THR A 376 17.56 9.97 45.95
N PHE A 377 16.77 9.86 47.01
CA PHE A 377 15.40 10.40 47.02
C PHE A 377 15.35 11.93 46.93
N ALA A 378 16.42 12.62 47.33
CA ALA A 378 16.58 14.05 47.07
C ALA A 378 16.89 14.30 45.58
N LEU A 379 17.84 13.55 45.01
CA LEU A 379 18.21 13.65 43.60
C LEU A 379 17.03 13.38 42.66
N GLU A 380 16.19 12.38 42.95
CA GLU A 380 14.96 12.11 42.17
C GLU A 380 14.01 13.31 42.09
N ARG A 381 13.89 14.08 43.18
CA ARG A 381 13.05 15.27 43.23
C ARG A 381 13.68 16.42 42.44
N ASP A 382 14.99 16.58 42.55
CA ASP A 382 15.74 17.68 41.94
C ASP A 382 15.85 17.58 40.40
N ILE A 383 15.78 16.36 39.83
CA ILE A 383 15.93 16.16 38.37
C ILE A 383 14.63 16.34 37.58
N THR A 384 13.50 16.51 38.26
CA THR A 384 12.19 16.68 37.63
C THR A 384 12.11 17.98 36.82
N THR A 385 11.49 17.91 35.65
CA THR A 385 11.23 19.10 34.83
C THR A 385 9.90 19.00 34.09
N ASP A 386 9.19 20.12 34.04
CA ASP A 386 7.97 20.28 33.25
C ASP A 386 8.27 20.54 31.77
N VAL A 387 9.54 20.83 31.43
CA VAL A 387 9.96 21.01 30.03
C VAL A 387 9.95 19.65 29.35
N ASN A 388 9.12 19.52 28.33
CA ASN A 388 9.06 18.34 27.49
C ASN A 388 9.69 18.62 26.12
N TYR A 389 9.95 17.55 25.37
CA TYR A 389 10.48 17.68 24.01
C TYR A 389 9.56 18.50 23.11
N SER A 390 10.18 19.27 22.22
CA SER A 390 9.47 19.98 21.17
C SER A 390 8.81 18.99 20.19
N ALA A 391 7.89 19.47 19.36
CA ALA A 391 7.23 18.60 18.37
C ALA A 391 8.25 18.01 17.37
N GLU A 392 9.28 18.78 17.01
CA GLU A 392 10.38 18.39 16.13
C GLU A 392 11.21 17.26 16.77
N GLU A 393 11.56 17.41 18.05
CA GLU A 393 12.32 16.40 18.80
C GLU A 393 11.52 15.10 18.97
N ILE A 394 10.22 15.22 19.26
CA ILE A 394 9.31 14.07 19.30
C ILE A 394 9.29 13.35 17.95
N CYS A 395 9.11 14.09 16.84
CA CYS A 395 9.07 13.50 15.51
C CYS A 395 10.41 12.89 15.08
N ARG A 396 11.54 13.48 15.47
CA ARG A 396 12.88 12.91 15.26
C ARG A 396 13.00 11.58 15.97
N ASN A 397 12.65 11.53 17.26
CA ASN A 397 12.70 10.30 18.05
C ASN A 397 11.75 9.21 17.49
N GLU A 398 10.56 9.59 17.03
CA GLU A 398 9.63 8.68 16.36
C GLU A 398 10.23 8.13 15.05
N TYR A 399 10.86 8.98 14.24
CA TYR A 399 11.49 8.54 13.00
C TYR A 399 12.69 7.62 13.25
N GLU A 400 13.50 7.88 14.28
CA GLU A 400 14.58 6.96 14.68
C GLU A 400 14.03 5.61 15.17
N ALA A 401 12.97 5.63 15.99
CA ALA A 401 12.38 4.42 16.56
C ALA A 401 11.56 3.59 15.55
N PHE A 402 10.82 4.23 14.64
CA PHE A 402 9.85 3.57 13.77
C PHE A 402 10.19 3.69 12.27
N SER A 403 11.05 4.64 11.89
CA SER A 403 11.23 5.12 10.51
C SER A 403 10.01 5.76 9.87
N TYR A 404 9.10 6.25 10.70
CA TYR A 404 7.99 7.09 10.33
C TYR A 404 7.56 7.95 11.51
N MET A 405 6.84 9.03 11.21
CA MET A 405 6.32 9.97 12.21
C MET A 405 4.83 9.73 12.43
N VAL A 406 4.44 9.63 13.70
CA VAL A 406 3.07 9.38 14.15
C VAL A 406 2.44 10.69 14.61
N THR A 407 3.17 11.52 15.35
CA THR A 407 2.65 12.76 15.92
C THR A 407 2.32 13.79 14.83
N ARG A 408 3.21 13.99 13.85
CA ARG A 408 2.97 14.90 12.71
C ARG A 408 3.29 14.23 11.38
N HIS A 409 2.62 14.69 10.32
CA HIS A 409 3.01 14.33 8.95
C HIS A 409 4.31 15.08 8.60
N PRO A 410 5.29 14.46 7.90
CA PRO A 410 6.55 15.14 7.55
C PRO A 410 6.37 16.49 6.82
N LEU A 411 5.38 16.59 5.94
CA LEU A 411 5.04 17.85 5.27
C LEU A 411 4.65 19.00 6.22
N ASN A 412 4.22 18.72 7.46
CA ASN A 412 3.85 19.78 8.40
C ASN A 412 5.03 20.70 8.76
N PHE A 413 6.27 20.24 8.58
CA PHE A 413 7.48 21.07 8.76
C PHE A 413 7.71 22.06 7.61
N PHE A 414 6.94 21.97 6.52
CA PHE A 414 7.01 22.85 5.36
C PHE A 414 5.74 23.73 5.28
N SER A 415 5.36 24.32 6.41
CA SER A 415 4.08 25.03 6.56
C SER A 415 3.92 26.24 5.63
N GLU A 416 5.00 26.99 5.37
CA GLU A 416 5.03 28.11 4.41
C GLU A 416 4.52 27.69 3.04
N TRP A 417 4.99 26.53 2.57
CA TRP A 417 4.60 25.98 1.30
C TRP A 417 3.21 25.37 1.31
N LEU A 418 2.79 24.76 2.43
CA LEU A 418 1.43 24.22 2.58
C LEU A 418 0.35 25.31 2.60
N ASN A 419 0.70 26.51 3.06
CA ASN A 419 -0.19 27.66 3.16
C ASN A 419 -0.19 28.53 1.89
N ASP A 420 0.74 28.29 0.96
CA ASP A 420 0.79 29.00 -0.32
C ASP A 420 -0.41 28.65 -1.21
N THR A 421 -1.22 29.65 -1.55
CA THR A 421 -2.42 29.49 -2.40
C THR A 421 -2.09 29.05 -3.83
N ARG A 422 -0.82 29.14 -4.25
CA ARG A 422 -0.35 28.68 -5.56
C ARG A 422 -0.15 27.16 -5.60
N ILE A 423 -0.11 26.49 -4.44
CA ILE A 423 0.03 25.03 -4.35
C ILE A 423 -1.35 24.37 -4.40
N VAL A 424 -1.56 23.56 -5.43
CA VAL A 424 -2.76 22.77 -5.63
C VAL A 424 -2.70 21.52 -4.75
N LYS A 425 -3.78 21.27 -4.00
CA LYS A 425 -3.94 20.10 -3.13
C LYS A 425 -4.39 18.88 -3.95
N ALA A 426 -3.98 17.69 -3.55
CA ALA A 426 -4.32 16.44 -4.23
C ALA A 426 -5.84 16.25 -4.40
N LYS A 427 -6.63 16.61 -3.38
CA LYS A 427 -8.11 16.56 -3.45
C LYS A 427 -8.72 17.48 -4.53
N ASP A 428 -8.02 18.54 -4.93
CA ASP A 428 -8.51 19.57 -5.84
C ASP A 428 -8.01 19.38 -7.28
N MET A 429 -7.13 18.40 -7.55
CA MET A 429 -6.57 18.14 -8.89
C MET A 429 -7.64 17.99 -9.98
N GLY A 430 -8.80 17.43 -9.65
CA GLY A 430 -9.94 17.29 -10.55
C GLY A 430 -10.40 18.61 -11.20
N LYS A 431 -10.19 19.75 -10.53
CA LYS A 431 -10.56 21.09 -11.02
C LYS A 431 -9.56 21.67 -12.02
N TYR A 432 -8.36 21.10 -12.10
CA TYR A 432 -7.22 21.57 -12.89
C TYR A 432 -6.91 20.64 -14.08
N ARG A 433 -7.86 19.80 -14.50
CA ARG A 433 -7.72 18.92 -15.67
C ARG A 433 -7.15 19.64 -16.88
N GLY A 434 -6.04 19.15 -17.42
CA GLY A 434 -5.38 19.70 -18.59
C GLY A 434 -4.71 21.07 -18.37
N LYS A 435 -4.66 21.58 -17.13
CA LYS A 435 -4.03 22.86 -16.75
C LYS A 435 -2.72 22.61 -16.00
N ASN A 436 -1.88 23.64 -15.95
CA ASN A 436 -0.66 23.61 -15.16
C ASN A 436 -0.98 23.78 -13.67
N ALA A 437 -0.24 23.07 -12.83
CA ALA A 437 -0.36 23.10 -11.39
C ALA A 437 1.02 22.94 -10.73
N ARG A 438 1.17 23.49 -9.54
CA ARG A 438 2.28 23.24 -8.63
C ARG A 438 1.74 22.46 -7.45
N MET A 439 2.41 21.39 -7.06
CA MET A 439 1.97 20.48 -6.01
C MET A 439 3.14 20.11 -5.12
N ILE A 440 2.85 19.81 -3.85
CA ILE A 440 3.85 19.29 -2.93
C ILE A 440 3.40 17.94 -2.46
N GLY A 441 4.33 16.99 -2.45
CA GLY A 441 4.04 15.63 -2.07
C GLY A 441 5.21 14.97 -1.36
N TRP A 442 4.89 14.17 -0.35
CA TRP A 442 5.81 13.28 0.33
C TRP A 442 5.91 11.94 -0.40
N TYR A 443 7.12 11.38 -0.45
CA TYR A 443 7.38 10.12 -1.13
C TYR A 443 6.58 8.95 -0.51
N MET A 444 5.83 8.23 -1.35
CA MET A 444 5.21 6.96 -0.96
C MET A 444 5.95 5.77 -1.58
N THR A 445 6.13 5.78 -2.90
CA THR A 445 6.78 4.71 -3.67
C THR A 445 7.11 5.21 -5.07
N SER A 446 7.88 4.44 -5.83
CA SER A 446 8.16 4.76 -7.22
C SER A 446 8.34 3.52 -8.08
N LYS A 447 8.05 3.67 -9.37
CA LYS A 447 8.23 2.61 -10.37
C LYS A 447 8.94 3.15 -11.58
N ARG A 448 10.13 2.61 -11.86
CA ARG A 448 10.88 2.89 -13.10
C ARG A 448 10.42 1.93 -14.20
N ILE A 449 10.12 2.45 -15.38
CA ILE A 449 9.77 1.66 -16.55
C ILE A 449 10.55 2.11 -17.78
N ARG A 450 10.74 1.21 -18.75
CA ARG A 450 11.28 1.55 -20.07
C ARG A 450 10.12 1.78 -21.03
N THR A 451 10.21 2.86 -21.80
CA THR A 451 9.25 3.17 -22.86
C THR A 451 9.48 2.31 -24.10
N LYS A 452 8.52 2.26 -25.02
CA LYS A 452 8.67 1.58 -26.33
C LYS A 452 9.90 2.05 -27.13
N LYS A 453 10.29 3.33 -26.95
CA LYS A 453 11.48 3.92 -27.57
C LYS A 453 12.78 3.68 -26.77
N GLY A 454 12.75 2.82 -25.75
CA GLY A 454 13.90 2.50 -24.89
C GLY A 454 14.22 3.52 -23.80
N GLY A 455 13.73 4.75 -23.90
CA GLY A 455 13.93 5.80 -22.89
C GLY A 455 13.33 5.43 -21.54
N ILE A 456 13.94 5.89 -20.45
CA ILE A 456 13.52 5.58 -19.08
C ILE A 456 12.44 6.57 -18.64
N MET A 457 11.33 6.05 -18.13
CA MET A 457 10.28 6.83 -17.49
C MET A 457 10.14 6.41 -16.03
N LYS A 458 9.72 7.31 -15.15
CA LYS A 458 9.47 7.00 -13.74
C LYS A 458 8.11 7.51 -13.29
N PHE A 459 7.36 6.66 -12.62
CA PHE A 459 6.19 7.03 -11.82
C PHE A 459 6.64 7.23 -10.38
N LEU A 460 6.26 8.36 -9.82
CA LEU A 460 6.55 8.72 -8.43
C LEU A 460 5.21 8.96 -7.73
N SER A 461 4.85 8.04 -6.84
CA SER A 461 3.62 8.14 -6.05
C SER A 461 3.88 9.01 -4.83
N LEU A 462 3.07 10.05 -4.69
CA LEU A 462 3.22 11.06 -3.65
C LEU A 462 1.93 11.24 -2.85
N GLU A 463 2.06 11.67 -1.60
CA GLU A 463 0.95 12.07 -0.75
C GLU A 463 1.10 13.48 -0.22
N ASP A 464 -0.01 14.21 -0.16
CA ASP A 464 -0.12 15.45 0.60
C ASP A 464 -1.06 15.25 1.80
N LEU A 465 -1.36 16.33 2.54
CA LEU A 465 -2.26 16.27 3.70
C LEU A 465 -3.73 16.00 3.34
N THR A 466 -4.08 15.94 2.05
CA THR A 466 -5.45 15.79 1.54
C THR A 466 -5.69 14.52 0.75
N GLY A 467 -4.66 13.89 0.21
CA GLY A 467 -4.78 12.71 -0.63
C GLY A 467 -3.46 12.26 -1.25
N THR A 468 -3.56 11.42 -2.28
CA THR A 468 -2.41 10.83 -2.98
C THR A 468 -2.50 11.14 -4.47
N PHE A 469 -1.37 11.32 -5.14
CA PHE A 469 -1.29 11.59 -6.57
C PHE A 469 -0.04 10.98 -7.19
N GLU A 470 -0.07 10.78 -8.51
CA GLU A 470 1.05 10.21 -9.26
C GLU A 470 1.76 11.29 -10.09
N ALA A 471 3.06 11.45 -9.88
CA ALA A 471 3.93 12.26 -10.71
C ALA A 471 4.54 11.39 -11.82
N VAL A 472 4.19 11.69 -13.07
CA VAL A 472 4.64 10.97 -14.28
C VAL A 472 5.82 11.71 -14.90
N ILE A 473 7.01 11.10 -14.83
CA ILE A 473 8.26 11.72 -15.27
C ILE A 473 8.74 11.04 -16.55
N PHE A 474 8.41 11.63 -17.70
CA PHE A 474 8.82 11.14 -19.03
C PHE A 474 10.34 11.24 -19.25
N PRO A 475 10.91 10.47 -20.21
CA PRO A 475 12.36 10.37 -20.39
C PRO A 475 13.10 11.70 -20.47
N LYS A 476 12.59 12.66 -21.25
CA LYS A 476 13.22 13.98 -21.41
C LYS A 476 13.46 14.68 -20.07
N VAL A 477 12.47 14.64 -19.18
CA VAL A 477 12.56 15.27 -17.85
C VAL A 477 13.34 14.37 -16.89
N TYR A 478 13.12 13.06 -16.96
CA TYR A 478 13.75 12.07 -16.08
C TYR A 478 15.29 12.17 -16.09
N TYR A 479 15.91 12.34 -17.27
CA TYR A 479 17.36 12.45 -17.35
C TYR A 479 17.94 13.63 -16.56
N GLY A 480 17.20 14.73 -16.43
CA GLY A 480 17.64 15.91 -15.66
C GLY A 480 17.34 15.83 -14.15
N VAL A 481 16.41 14.96 -13.73
CA VAL A 481 15.97 14.88 -12.32
C VAL A 481 16.17 13.50 -11.69
N ALA A 482 16.85 12.58 -12.38
CA ALA A 482 16.98 11.18 -11.97
C ALA A 482 17.48 11.03 -10.53
N GLU A 483 18.54 11.77 -10.16
CA GLU A 483 19.14 11.77 -8.83
C GLU A 483 18.17 12.26 -7.75
N LEU A 484 17.40 13.31 -8.04
CA LEU A 484 16.41 13.87 -7.13
C LEU A 484 15.34 12.83 -6.75
N THR A 485 14.96 11.98 -7.70
CA THR A 485 13.94 10.94 -7.49
C THR A 485 14.40 9.76 -6.65
N MET A 486 15.65 9.72 -6.19
CA MET A 486 16.17 8.68 -5.30
C MET A 486 15.95 9.00 -3.81
N SER A 487 15.63 10.25 -3.48
CA SER A 487 15.40 10.68 -2.11
C SER A 487 13.98 10.32 -1.62
N MET A 488 13.81 10.23 -0.29
CA MET A 488 12.49 10.08 0.35
C MET A 488 11.81 11.45 0.58
N GLY A 489 12.46 12.54 0.14
CA GLY A 489 12.14 13.89 0.57
C GLY A 489 10.80 14.40 0.06
N PRO A 490 10.38 15.57 0.57
CA PRO A 490 9.24 16.27 0.00
C PRO A 490 9.62 16.81 -1.38
N TYR A 491 8.77 16.54 -2.35
CA TYR A 491 8.94 17.00 -3.72
C TYR A 491 8.02 18.17 -3.99
N LEU A 492 8.57 19.22 -4.59
CA LEU A 492 7.81 20.23 -5.32
C LEU A 492 7.71 19.78 -6.78
N VAL A 493 6.49 19.51 -7.21
CA VAL A 493 6.16 19.01 -8.54
C VAL A 493 5.45 20.10 -9.32
N GLU A 494 5.98 20.45 -10.48
CA GLU A 494 5.36 21.39 -11.40
C GLU A 494 5.11 20.71 -12.73
N GLY A 495 3.93 20.94 -13.29
CA GLY A 495 3.61 20.42 -14.60
C GLY A 495 2.12 20.45 -14.86
N ARG A 496 1.68 19.58 -15.76
CA ARG A 496 0.32 19.60 -16.29
C ARG A 496 -0.49 18.43 -15.76
N ILE A 497 -1.65 18.70 -15.17
CA ILE A 497 -2.54 17.63 -14.71
C ILE A 497 -3.14 16.93 -15.93
N ASP A 498 -3.13 15.60 -15.91
CA ASP A 498 -3.64 14.78 -17.01
C ASP A 498 -5.15 15.00 -17.22
N THR A 499 -5.56 15.08 -18.49
CA THR A 499 -6.94 15.35 -18.87
C THR A 499 -7.87 14.16 -18.60
N TYR A 500 -7.37 12.94 -18.78
CA TYR A 500 -8.13 11.69 -18.69
C TYR A 500 -8.07 11.07 -17.29
N ASP A 501 -6.94 11.23 -16.59
CA ASP A 501 -6.74 10.79 -15.22
C ASP A 501 -6.28 11.95 -14.32
N PRO A 502 -7.22 12.71 -13.72
CA PRO A 502 -6.88 13.85 -12.88
C PRO A 502 -6.19 13.50 -11.56
N THR A 503 -5.77 12.24 -11.34
CA THR A 503 -4.88 11.87 -10.24
C THR A 503 -3.40 11.86 -10.65
N ASN A 504 -3.11 12.13 -11.92
CA ASN A 504 -1.75 12.16 -12.46
C ASN A 504 -1.35 13.59 -12.83
N ILE A 505 -0.11 13.95 -12.52
CA ILE A 505 0.56 15.16 -13.01
C ILE A 505 1.72 14.75 -13.92
N VAL A 506 1.71 15.24 -15.15
CA VAL A 506 2.82 15.09 -16.09
C VAL A 506 3.87 16.13 -15.71
N VAL A 507 5.01 15.65 -15.22
CA VAL A 507 6.03 16.50 -14.62
C VAL A 507 6.82 17.24 -15.69
N GLU A 508 6.92 18.56 -15.52
CA GLU A 508 7.77 19.45 -16.31
C GLU A 508 9.00 19.88 -15.50
N ASN A 509 8.82 20.14 -14.20
CA ASN A 509 9.88 20.47 -13.26
C ASN A 509 9.68 19.69 -11.94
N LEU A 510 10.79 19.21 -11.36
CA LEU A 510 10.79 18.50 -10.09
C LEU A 510 11.94 19.02 -9.23
N ARG A 511 11.63 19.38 -7.98
CA ARG A 511 12.63 19.80 -7.00
C ARG A 511 12.41 19.06 -5.69
N VAL A 512 13.50 18.80 -4.96
CA VAL A 512 13.42 18.34 -3.57
C VAL A 512 13.43 19.57 -2.68
N LEU A 513 12.44 19.71 -1.82
CA LEU A 513 12.42 20.77 -0.82
C LEU A 513 13.39 20.37 0.29
N THR A 514 14.52 21.07 0.39
CA THR A 514 15.44 20.97 1.52
C THR A 514 15.21 22.15 2.47
N PHE A 515 15.36 21.89 3.77
CA PHE A 515 15.18 22.90 4.81
C PHE A 515 16.08 24.14 4.62
N LEU A 516 17.23 23.98 3.95
CA LEU A 516 18.14 25.07 3.61
C LEU A 516 17.52 26.14 2.69
N TRP A 517 16.50 25.80 1.89
CA TRP A 517 15.85 26.77 0.99
C TRP A 517 14.92 27.73 1.74
N ILE A 518 14.39 27.32 2.90
CA ILE A 518 13.56 28.20 3.76
C ILE A 518 14.44 29.33 4.33
N LYS A 519 15.71 29.03 4.68
CA LYS A 519 16.67 30.08 5.07
C LYS A 519 17.20 30.92 3.90
N ALA A 520 17.21 30.39 2.67
CA ALA A 520 17.76 31.10 1.53
C ALA A 520 16.84 32.20 0.97
N ASP A 521 15.51 32.06 1.12
CA ASP A 521 14.56 33.12 0.76
C ASP A 521 14.39 34.18 1.88
N GLU A 522 14.71 33.84 3.14
CA GLU A 522 14.79 34.81 4.25
C GLU A 522 16.14 35.56 4.33
N MET A 523 17.16 35.15 3.56
CA MET A 523 18.44 35.85 3.46
C MET A 523 18.59 36.65 2.16
N LYS A 524 17.52 37.30 1.70
CA LYS A 524 17.65 38.43 0.77
C LYS A 524 18.04 39.69 1.55
N ASP A 525 19.33 40.00 1.47
CA ASP A 525 19.98 41.29 1.74
C ASP A 525 19.49 42.09 2.94
N SER A 526 20.14 41.85 4.09
CA SER A 526 20.26 42.89 5.11
C SER A 526 21.60 42.80 5.84
N VAL A 527 22.73 42.83 5.14
CA VAL A 527 23.99 43.25 5.77
C VAL A 527 24.89 44.01 4.81
N ASP A 528 24.36 45.06 4.20
CA ASP A 528 25.19 46.21 3.84
C ASP A 528 25.31 47.10 5.08
N HIS A 529 26.15 46.69 6.04
CA HIS A 529 26.67 47.57 7.09
C HIS A 529 28.04 47.09 7.57
N ASN A 530 29.07 47.64 6.92
CA ASN A 530 30.35 48.08 7.48
C ASN A 530 30.81 47.40 8.78
N TYR A 531 31.56 46.31 8.65
CA TYR A 531 32.51 45.91 9.70
C TYR A 531 33.83 46.63 9.43
N TYR A 532 34.09 47.71 10.17
CA TYR A 532 35.44 48.28 10.27
C TYR A 532 36.32 47.28 11.00
N GLY A 533 37.47 46.96 10.40
CA GLY A 533 38.42 45.97 10.88
C GLY A 533 38.87 46.21 12.32
N ASP A 534 39.10 45.10 13.02
CA ASP A 534 39.83 45.08 14.27
C ASP A 534 41.20 45.73 14.07
N LYS A 535 41.46 46.78 14.85
CA LYS A 535 42.80 47.36 14.95
C LYS A 535 43.72 46.30 15.57
N GLU A 536 44.71 45.87 14.81
CA GLU A 536 45.90 45.20 15.35
C GLU A 536 46.48 46.04 16.49
N LYS A 537 46.58 45.43 17.67
CA LYS A 537 47.40 45.97 18.76
C LYS A 537 48.86 45.77 18.38
N ILE A 538 49.53 46.86 18.04
CA ILE A 538 50.99 46.95 17.99
C ILE A 538 51.52 46.68 19.40
N SER A 539 52.46 45.74 19.56
CA SER A 539 53.15 45.49 20.83
C SER A 539 54.19 46.58 21.10
N GLU A 540 54.35 46.98 22.37
CA GLU A 540 55.30 48.00 22.84
C GLU A 540 56.80 47.62 22.68
N GLU A 541 57.13 46.60 21.87
CA GLU A 541 58.50 46.23 21.51
C GLU A 541 58.91 46.71 20.10
N GLU A 542 58.05 47.44 19.38
CA GLU A 542 58.38 48.12 18.12
C GLU A 542 58.12 49.64 18.17
N LEU A 543 58.80 50.31 19.11
CA LEU A 543 58.96 51.78 19.10
C LEU A 543 60.40 52.19 18.80
#